data_AF-G2FX39-F1
#
_entry.id   AF-G2FX39-F1
#
_cell.length_a   1.000
_cell.length_b   1.000
_cell.length_c   1.000
_cell.angle_alpha   90.00
_cell.angle_beta   90.00
_cell.angle_gamma   90.00
#
_symmetry.space_group_name_H-M   'P 1'
#
loop_
_entity.id
_entity.type
_entity.pdbx_description
1 polymer ?
#
loop_
_entity_poly.entity_id
_entity_poly.type
_entity_poly.pdbx_seq_one_letter_code
_entity_poly.pdbx_strand_id
1 'polypeptide(L)'
;MKVVLEKGLLKILHKFFSLTTIILAVFGFFNIENWFLRISMQGSLSLMMLFMGMHTISQEKEKYQLGYLHIGASAFIFLVMLFTIFVGFHTGAL
;
A
#
# COMPACT_ATOMS: atom_id res chain seq x y z
N MET A 1 -14.14 -24.01 2.85
CA MET A 1 -12.91 -23.82 3.65
C MET A 1 -11.92 -22.84 2.99
N LYS A 2 -11.61 -22.97 1.69
CA LYS A 2 -10.67 -22.11 0.95
C LYS A 2 -10.98 -20.60 1.02
N VAL A 3 -12.25 -20.22 0.82
CA VAL A 3 -12.72 -18.82 0.85
C VAL A 3 -12.61 -18.18 2.25
N VAL A 4 -12.77 -18.96 3.32
CA VAL A 4 -12.61 -18.47 4.71
C VAL A 4 -11.13 -18.25 5.04
N LEU A 5 -10.25 -19.12 4.52
CA LEU A 5 -8.81 -19.00 4.68
C LEU A 5 -8.25 -17.76 3.96
N GLU A 6 -8.67 -17.51 2.72
CA GLU A 6 -8.31 -16.31 1.94
C GLU A 6 -8.76 -15.01 2.63
N LYS A 7 -9.94 -15.02 3.22
CA LYS A 7 -10.49 -13.92 4.00
C LYS A 7 -9.69 -13.62 5.27
N GLY A 8 -9.23 -14.65 5.98
CA GLY A 8 -8.34 -14.52 7.14
C GLY A 8 -6.97 -13.99 6.76
N LEU A 9 -6.41 -14.47 5.64
CA LEU A 9 -5.12 -14.04 5.12
C LEU A 9 -5.11 -12.55 4.77
N LEU A 10 -6.12 -12.05 4.07
CA LEU A 10 -6.25 -10.62 3.73
C LEU A 10 -6.20 -9.71 4.97
N LYS A 11 -6.84 -10.13 6.06
CA LYS A 11 -6.85 -9.39 7.33
C LYS A 11 -5.46 -9.36 7.98
N ILE A 12 -4.72 -10.47 7.91
CA ILE A 12 -3.34 -10.56 8.42
C ILE A 12 -2.41 -9.69 7.58
N LEU A 13 -2.49 -9.79 6.25
CA LEU A 13 -1.68 -9.00 5.32
C LEU A 13 -1.92 -7.50 5.52
N HIS A 14 -3.18 -7.07 5.59
CA HIS A 14 -3.52 -5.67 5.88
C HIS A 14 -2.88 -5.18 7.18
N LYS A 15 -2.97 -5.94 8.27
CA LYS A 15 -2.35 -5.58 9.56
C LYS A 15 -0.83 -5.50 9.47
N PHE A 16 -0.21 -6.45 8.78
CA PHE A 16 1.23 -6.46 8.56
C PHE A 16 1.68 -5.21 7.80
N PHE A 17 1.08 -4.92 6.65
CA PHE A 17 1.41 -3.73 5.86
C PHE A 17 1.06 -2.43 6.57
N SER A 18 0.02 -2.41 7.42
CA SER A 18 -0.27 -1.25 8.25
C SER A 18 0.86 -0.96 9.25
N LEU A 19 1.32 -1.99 9.96
CA LEU A 19 2.45 -1.86 10.89
C LEU A 19 3.73 -1.44 10.15
N THR A 20 4.05 -2.09 9.03
CA THR A 20 5.21 -1.74 8.20
C THR A 20 5.13 -0.29 7.72
N THR A 21 3.96 0.17 7.28
CA THR A 21 3.76 1.55 6.82
C THR A 21 3.99 2.55 7.95
N ILE A 22 3.50 2.27 9.16
CA ILE A 22 3.72 3.13 10.34
C ILE A 22 5.21 3.22 10.67
N ILE A 23 5.90 2.07 10.71
CA ILE A 23 7.33 2.01 10.98
C ILE A 23 8.11 2.84 9.94
N LEU A 24 7.82 2.62 8.65
CA LEU A 24 8.46 3.35 7.56
C LEU A 24 8.13 4.84 7.58
N ALA A 25 6.91 5.22 7.99
CA ALA A 25 6.53 6.63 8.12
C ALA A 25 7.31 7.33 9.23
N VAL A 26 7.52 6.66 10.39
CA VAL A 26 8.35 7.18 11.47
C VAL A 26 9.80 7.35 11.00
N PHE A 27 10.39 6.32 10.38
CA PHE A 27 11.75 6.41 9.85
C PHE A 27 11.89 7.45 8.73
N GLY A 28 10.90 7.54 7.85
CA GLY A 28 10.84 8.50 6.76
C GLY A 28 10.69 9.94 7.24
N PHE A 29 10.01 10.18 8.37
CA PHE A 29 9.93 11.51 8.98
C PHE A 29 11.30 12.03 9.40
N PHE A 30 12.15 11.17 10.00
CA PHE A 30 13.52 11.53 10.38
C PHE A 30 14.48 11.57 9.19
N ASN A 31 14.15 10.93 8.07
CA ASN A 31 15.03 10.76 6.91
C ASN A 31 14.28 11.11 5.60
N ILE A 32 13.72 12.32 5.52
CA ILE A 32 12.81 12.69 4.43
C ILE A 32 13.48 12.69 3.04
N GLU A 33 14.79 12.91 3.02
CA GLU A 33 15.63 12.90 1.81
C GLU A 33 15.96 11.47 1.34
N ASN A 34 15.78 10.46 2.20
CA ASN A 34 16.10 9.09 1.88
C ASN A 34 15.07 8.51 0.90
N TRP A 35 15.47 8.46 -0.37
CA TRP A 35 14.64 8.01 -1.48
C TRP A 35 14.14 6.56 -1.29
N PHE A 36 14.98 5.69 -0.74
CA PHE A 36 14.67 4.29 -0.50
C PHE A 36 13.55 4.13 0.54
N LEU A 37 13.62 4.89 1.64
CA LEU A 37 12.56 4.91 2.66
C LEU A 37 11.25 5.45 2.09
N ARG A 38 11.32 6.51 1.28
CA ARG A 38 10.15 7.09 0.62
C ARG A 38 9.46 6.10 -0.32
N ILE A 39 10.20 5.39 -1.16
CA ILE A 39 9.64 4.37 -2.07
C ILE A 39 9.08 3.19 -1.29
N SER A 40 9.83 2.70 -0.30
CA SER A 40 9.39 1.59 0.55
C SER A 40 8.08 1.94 1.28
N MET A 41 7.95 3.17 1.78
CA MET A 41 6.73 3.67 2.41
C MET A 41 5.56 3.72 1.43
N GLN A 42 5.75 4.26 0.22
CA GLN A 42 4.72 4.30 -0.82
C GLN A 42 4.28 2.89 -1.24
N GLY A 43 5.24 1.97 -1.42
CA GLY A 43 4.98 0.57 -1.72
C GLY A 43 4.16 -0.11 -0.63
N SER A 44 4.57 0.03 0.64
CA SER A 44 3.84 -0.53 1.79
C SER A 44 2.43 0.04 1.91
N LEU A 45 2.28 1.36 1.73
CA LEU A 45 0.99 2.04 1.77
C LEU A 45 0.06 1.56 0.64
N SER A 46 0.60 1.41 -0.57
CA SER A 46 -0.17 0.90 -1.72
C SER A 46 -0.69 -0.52 -1.46
N LEU A 47 0.13 -1.41 -0.92
CA LEU A 47 -0.25 -2.78 -0.57
C LEU A 47 -1.26 -2.81 0.58
N MET A 48 -1.08 -1.96 1.59
CA MET A 48 -2.05 -1.79 2.68
C MET A 48 -3.44 -1.43 2.14
N MET A 49 -3.53 -0.41 1.27
CA MET A 49 -4.79 0.01 0.67
C MET A 49 -5.39 -1.04 -0.25
N LEU A 50 -4.56 -1.78 -1.00
CA LEU A 50 -5.02 -2.87 -1.87
C LEU A 50 -5.71 -3.97 -1.05
N PHE A 51 -5.03 -4.46 0.00
CA PHE A 51 -5.58 -5.51 0.84
C PHE A 51 -6.79 -5.05 1.63
N MET A 52 -6.80 -3.79 2.08
CA MET A 52 -7.97 -3.18 2.71
C MET A 52 -9.16 -3.16 1.74
N GLY A 53 -8.98 -2.68 0.50
CA GLY A 53 -10.04 -2.64 -0.50
C GLY A 53 -10.57 -4.02 -0.88
N MET A 54 -9.68 -4.99 -1.08
CA MET A 54 -10.05 -6.40 -1.32
C MET A 54 -10.80 -7.00 -0.13
N HIS A 55 -10.37 -6.71 1.10
CA HIS A 55 -11.05 -7.16 2.30
C HIS A 55 -12.46 -6.58 2.40
N THR A 56 -12.61 -5.26 2.18
CA THR A 56 -13.91 -4.58 2.19
C THR A 56 -14.86 -5.17 1.14
N ILE A 57 -14.41 -5.39 -0.10
CA ILE A 57 -15.27 -6.02 -1.15
C ILE A 57 -15.65 -7.45 -0.76
N SER A 58 -14.73 -8.21 -0.17
CA SER A 58 -14.94 -9.63 0.16
C SER A 58 -15.81 -9.87 1.40
N GLN A 59 -15.83 -8.92 2.35
CA GLN A 59 -16.49 -9.08 3.65
C GLN A 59 -17.64 -8.09 3.89
N GLU A 60 -17.54 -6.87 3.39
CA GLU A 60 -18.51 -5.79 3.64
C GLU A 60 -19.24 -5.43 2.36
N LYS A 61 -20.16 -6.32 1.93
CA LYS A 61 -20.91 -6.18 0.66
C LYS A 61 -21.66 -4.86 0.51
N GLU A 62 -21.97 -4.17 1.61
CA GLU A 62 -22.61 -2.85 1.59
C GLU A 62 -21.63 -1.71 1.26
N LYS A 63 -20.32 -1.91 1.49
CA LYS A 63 -19.27 -0.90 1.27
C LYS A 63 -18.40 -1.19 0.05
N TYR A 64 -18.94 -1.90 -0.93
CA TYR A 64 -18.22 -2.25 -2.16
C TYR A 64 -17.60 -1.04 -2.87
N GLN A 65 -18.32 0.09 -2.94
CA GLN A 65 -17.82 1.33 -3.53
C GLN A 65 -16.56 1.84 -2.83
N LEU A 66 -16.56 1.81 -1.50
CA LEU A 66 -15.40 2.19 -0.69
C LEU A 66 -14.24 1.24 -0.95
N GLY A 67 -14.49 -0.06 -1.04
CA GLY A 67 -13.46 -1.04 -1.36
C GLY A 67 -12.81 -0.81 -2.73
N TYR A 68 -13.61 -0.52 -3.76
CA TYR A 68 -13.09 -0.15 -5.09
C TYR A 68 -12.30 1.15 -5.06
N LEU A 69 -12.72 2.13 -4.27
CA LEU A 69 -11.99 3.38 -4.09
C LEU A 69 -10.61 3.14 -3.45
N HIS A 70 -10.51 2.26 -2.46
CA HIS A 70 -9.22 1.86 -1.88
C HIS A 70 -8.31 1.15 -2.90
N ILE A 71 -8.88 0.28 -3.75
CA ILE A 71 -8.13 -0.37 -4.83
C ILE A 71 -7.63 0.66 -5.85
N GLY A 72 -8.49 1.61 -6.25
CA GLY A 72 -8.12 2.69 -7.17
C GLY A 72 -7.02 3.59 -6.60
N ALA A 73 -7.15 4.00 -5.33
CA ALA A 73 -6.12 4.77 -4.63
C ALA A 73 -4.80 4.01 -4.53
N SER A 74 -4.84 2.71 -4.23
CA SER A 74 -3.67 1.84 -4.22
C SER A 74 -2.95 1.83 -5.59
N ALA A 75 -3.70 1.61 -6.68
CA ALA A 75 -3.14 1.59 -8.02
C ALA A 75 -2.50 2.94 -8.41
N PHE A 76 -3.15 4.04 -8.02
CA PHE A 76 -2.61 5.39 -8.24
C PHE A 76 -1.30 5.63 -7.47
N ILE A 77 -1.25 5.28 -6.17
CA ILE A 77 -0.02 5.42 -5.37
C ILE A 77 1.10 4.56 -5.94
N PHE A 78 0.79 3.33 -6.36
CA PHE A 78 1.76 2.44 -6.99
C PHE A 78 2.31 3.03 -8.29
N LEU A 79 1.45 3.64 -9.12
CA LEU A 79 1.87 4.32 -10.34
C LEU A 79 2.79 5.52 -10.04
N VAL A 80 2.45 6.34 -9.05
CA VAL A 80 3.29 7.47 -8.61
C VAL A 80 4.66 6.99 -8.11
N MET A 81 4.69 5.87 -7.40
CA MET A 81 5.95 5.25 -6.95
C MET A 81 6.81 4.83 -8.15
N LEU A 82 6.23 4.19 -9.17
CA LEU A 82 6.95 3.81 -10.40
C LEU A 82 7.49 5.04 -11.15
N PHE A 83 6.70 6.11 -11.26
CA PHE A 83 7.18 7.35 -11.87
C PHE A 83 8.33 7.97 -11.07
N THR A 84 8.25 7.97 -9.75
CA THR A 84 9.31 8.48 -8.87
C THR A 84 10.62 7.70 -9.08
N ILE A 85 10.52 6.36 -9.18
CA ILE A 85 11.67 5.49 -9.47
C ILE A 85 12.25 5.82 -10.85
N PHE A 86 11.40 5.88 -11.89
CA PHE A 86 11.83 6.13 -13.25
C PHE A 86 12.50 7.50 -13.42
N VAL A 87 11.89 8.55 -12.88
CA VAL A 87 12.44 9.91 -12.91
C VAL A 87 13.76 9.98 -12.12
N GLY A 88 13.84 9.33 -10.96
CA GLY A 88 15.08 9.29 -10.18
C GLY A 88 16.23 8.63 -10.94
N PHE A 89 15.99 7.49 -11.60
CA PHE A 89 16.99 6.87 -12.48
C PHE A 89 17.36 7.75 -13.67
N HIS A 90 16.39 8.41 -14.30
CA HIS A 90 16.64 9.25 -15.47
C HIS A 90 17.45 10.52 -15.14
N THR A 91 17.20 11.12 -13.97
CA THR A 91 17.86 12.35 -13.52
C THR A 91 19.19 12.12 -12.80
N GLY A 92 19.54 10.86 -12.51
CA GLY A 92 20.73 10.53 -11.71
C GLY A 92 20.65 11.02 -10.26
N ALA A 93 19.44 11.36 -9.78
CA ALA A 93 19.18 11.88 -8.43
C ALA A 93 18.94 10.77 -7.40
N LEU A 94 19.35 9.55 -7.74
CA LEU A 94 19.02 8.30 -7.04
C LEU A 94 20.32 7.58 -6.67
#